data_AF-A0A2K9PSG9-F1
#
_entry.id   AF-A0A2K9PSG9-F1
#
_cell.length_a   1.000
_cell.length_b   1.000
_cell.length_c   1.000
_cell.angle_alpha   90.00
_cell.angle_beta   90.00
_cell.angle_gamma   90.00
#
_symmetry.space_group_name_H-M   'P 1'
#
loop_
_entity.id
_entity.type
_entity.pdbx_description
1 polymer ?
#
loop_
_entity_poly.entity_id
_entity_poly.type
_entity_poly.pdbx_seq_one_letter_code
_entity_poly.pdbx_strand_id
1 'polypeptide(L)'
;MGQKILFYLTLLFTMTTYSQVKFEKGYYINNKGERGNCLIKNIDWKNTSTEFKYKLAENSEKKKATITAVKEFGILNDSKYIRSKVKIDRSPTDTNTSSYNRNPEFKEEDQY
;
A
#
# COMPACT_ATOMS: atom_id res chain seq x y z
N MET A 1 -25.50 -26.13 -37.65
CA MET A 1 -25.73 -25.14 -36.58
C MET A 1 -24.76 -25.28 -35.40
N GLY A 2 -24.43 -26.49 -34.95
CA GLY A 2 -23.52 -26.74 -33.81
C GLY A 2 -22.06 -26.29 -33.96
N GLN A 3 -21.50 -26.30 -35.17
CA GLN A 3 -20.11 -25.87 -35.41
C GLN A 3 -19.88 -24.37 -35.15
N LYS A 4 -20.88 -23.52 -35.44
CA LYS A 4 -20.82 -22.09 -35.15
C LYS A 4 -20.87 -21.82 -33.65
N ILE A 5 -21.66 -22.61 -32.91
CA ILE A 5 -21.77 -22.51 -31.44
C ILE A 5 -20.44 -22.86 -30.78
N LEU A 6 -19.76 -23.91 -31.25
CA LEU A 6 -18.44 -24.29 -30.73
C LEU A 6 -17.39 -23.18 -30.96
N PHE A 7 -17.46 -22.48 -32.10
CA PHE A 7 -16.58 -21.36 -32.44
C PHE A 7 -16.83 -20.12 -31.57
N TYR A 8 -18.09 -19.85 -31.20
CA TYR A 8 -18.41 -18.78 -30.25
C TYR A 8 -18.00 -19.14 -28.81
N LEU A 9 -18.03 -20.42 -28.43
CA LEU A 9 -17.63 -20.89 -27.11
C LEU A 9 -16.11 -20.74 -26.86
N THR A 10 -15.28 -21.00 -27.89
CA THR A 10 -13.83 -20.84 -27.81
C THR A 10 -13.40 -19.37 -27.76
N LEU A 11 -14.18 -18.46 -28.34
CA LEU A 11 -13.90 -17.02 -28.33
C LEU A 11 -13.99 -16.41 -26.91
N LEU A 12 -14.87 -16.96 -26.06
CA LEU A 12 -15.09 -16.50 -24.68
C LEU A 12 -13.99 -16.95 -23.70
N PHE A 13 -13.09 -17.87 -24.09
CA PHE A 13 -12.06 -18.42 -23.20
C PHE A 13 -10.77 -17.59 -23.15
N THR A 14 -10.67 -16.50 -23.92
CA THR A 14 -9.41 -15.75 -24.08
C THR A 14 -9.21 -14.59 -23.12
N MET A 15 -10.18 -14.29 -22.25
CA MET A 15 -10.05 -13.18 -21.29
C MET A 15 -9.40 -13.65 -19.99
N THR A 16 -8.07 -13.76 -20.01
CA THR A 16 -7.28 -13.89 -18.78
C THR A 16 -6.87 -12.49 -18.31
N THR A 17 -7.51 -11.99 -17.26
CA THR A 17 -7.11 -10.74 -16.62
C THR A 17 -6.01 -11.02 -15.60
N TYR A 18 -4.80 -10.61 -15.92
CA TYR A 18 -3.66 -10.71 -15.00
C TYR A 18 -3.67 -9.51 -14.06
N SER A 19 -4.30 -9.66 -12.88
CA SER A 19 -3.99 -8.78 -11.74
C SER A 19 -2.65 -9.22 -11.15
N GLN A 20 -1.56 -8.96 -11.88
CA GLN A 20 -0.22 -9.18 -11.37
C GLN A 20 0.08 -8.08 -10.36
N VAL A 21 0.32 -8.50 -9.12
CA VAL A 21 0.93 -7.65 -8.10
C VAL A 21 2.24 -7.07 -8.67
N LYS A 22 2.20 -5.80 -9.06
CA LYS A 22 3.32 -5.14 -9.73
C LYS A 22 4.31 -4.68 -8.67
N PHE A 23 5.52 -5.23 -8.74
CA PHE A 23 6.66 -4.70 -8.02
C PHE A 23 7.28 -3.62 -8.90
N GLU A 24 7.23 -2.37 -8.43
CA GLU A 24 7.65 -1.20 -9.18
C GLU A 24 8.94 -0.63 -8.62
N LYS A 25 9.77 -0.05 -9.49
CA LYS A 25 11.02 0.58 -9.05
C LYS A 25 10.68 1.68 -8.06
N GLY A 26 11.34 1.65 -6.91
CA GLY A 26 11.13 2.57 -5.82
C GLY A 26 12.37 2.69 -4.95
N TYR A 27 12.19 3.37 -3.83
CA TYR A 27 13.25 3.56 -2.87
C TYR A 27 12.67 3.68 -1.47
N TYR A 28 13.53 3.48 -0.47
CA TYR A 28 13.25 3.85 0.91
C TYR A 28 14.41 4.67 1.47
N ILE A 29 14.11 5.48 2.48
CA ILE A 29 15.10 6.18 3.31
C ILE A 29 14.97 5.61 4.72
N ASN A 30 16.05 5.03 5.23
CA ASN A 30 16.04 4.47 6.59
C ASN A 30 16.16 5.56 7.67
N ASN A 31 16.07 5.17 8.94
CA ASN A 31 16.21 6.13 10.05
C ASN A 31 17.57 6.86 10.09
N LYS A 32 18.64 6.27 9.50
CA LYS A 32 19.97 6.90 9.37
C LYS A 32 20.06 7.89 8.22
N GLY A 33 19.03 8.01 7.37
CA GLY A 33 19.05 8.86 6.19
C GLY A 33 19.66 8.21 4.95
N GLU A 34 19.97 6.91 5.01
CA GLU A 34 20.53 6.17 3.87
C GLU A 34 19.40 5.77 2.92
N ARG A 35 19.59 6.05 1.63
CA ARG A 35 18.65 5.68 0.58
C ARG A 35 18.97 4.29 0.03
N GLY A 36 18.01 3.38 0.08
CA GLY A 36 18.07 2.07 -0.58
C GLY A 36 17.14 2.03 -1.78
N ASN A 37 17.65 1.58 -2.93
CA ASN A 37 16.81 1.31 -4.11
C ASN A 37 16.23 -0.10 -4.02
N CYS A 38 14.95 -0.24 -4.39
CA CYS A 38 14.25 -1.51 -4.32
C CYS A 38 13.10 -1.56 -5.33
N LEU A 39 12.44 -2.70 -5.40
CA LEU A 39 11.14 -2.85 -6.05
C LEU A 39 10.06 -2.91 -4.97
N ILE A 40 9.12 -1.98 -4.96
CA ILE A 40 8.05 -1.90 -3.96
C ILE A 40 6.78 -2.50 -4.55
N LYS A 41 6.08 -3.29 -3.76
CA LYS A 41 4.79 -3.85 -4.15
C LYS A 41 3.75 -2.72 -4.20
N ASN A 42 3.33 -2.29 -5.38
CA ASN A 42 2.26 -1.31 -5.49
C ASN A 42 0.92 -1.97 -5.17
N ILE A 43 0.21 -1.43 -4.18
CA ILE A 43 -1.14 -1.87 -3.79
C ILE A 43 -2.14 -0.71 -3.69
N ASP A 44 -1.82 0.44 -4.30
CA ASP A 44 -2.64 1.65 -4.23
C ASP A 44 -3.07 1.97 -2.79
N TRP A 45 -2.08 2.29 -1.94
CA TRP A 45 -2.28 2.51 -0.51
C TRP A 45 -3.33 3.61 -0.24
N LYS A 46 -4.59 3.20 -0.02
CA LYS A 46 -5.70 4.09 0.34
C LYS A 46 -5.69 4.49 1.82
N ASN A 47 -5.14 3.62 2.67
CA ASN A 47 -4.97 3.84 4.11
C ASN A 47 -3.50 3.69 4.48
N THR A 48 -3.08 4.38 5.54
CA THR A 48 -1.75 4.26 6.15
C THR A 48 -1.48 2.80 6.51
N SER A 49 -0.64 2.14 5.72
CA SER A 49 -0.21 0.79 6.07
C SER A 49 0.99 0.88 7.00
N THR A 50 0.98 0.08 8.06
CA THR A 50 2.10 -0.03 9.01
C THR A 50 3.32 -0.73 8.42
N GLU A 51 3.23 -1.17 7.16
CA GLU A 51 4.26 -1.97 6.50
C GLU A 51 4.14 -1.91 4.98
N PHE A 52 5.26 -2.10 4.30
CA PHE A 52 5.28 -2.32 2.86
C PHE A 52 6.16 -3.51 2.50
N LYS A 53 5.82 -4.16 1.38
CA LYS A 53 6.57 -5.28 0.84
C LYS A 53 7.48 -4.78 -0.27
N TYR A 54 8.72 -5.24 -0.26
CA TYR A 54 9.71 -4.85 -1.27
C TYR A 54 10.62 -6.02 -1.65
N LYS A 55 11.31 -5.90 -2.77
CA LYS A 55 12.38 -6.80 -3.22
C LYS A 55 13.63 -5.98 -3.52
N LEU A 56 14.81 -6.55 -3.35
CA LEU A 56 16.06 -5.88 -3.73
C LEU A 56 16.36 -6.03 -5.22
N ALA A 57 15.94 -7.16 -5.81
CA ALA A 57 16.03 -7.42 -7.23
C ALA A 57 14.80 -8.23 -7.68
N GLU A 58 14.56 -8.32 -8.98
CA GLU A 58 13.36 -8.98 -9.54
C GLU A 58 13.23 -10.44 -9.09
N ASN A 59 14.37 -11.14 -9.07
CA ASN A 59 14.52 -12.54 -8.66
C ASN A 59 14.81 -12.71 -7.16
N SER A 60 14.85 -11.63 -6.37
CA SER A 60 15.09 -11.76 -4.93
C SER A 60 13.82 -12.15 -4.18
N GLU A 61 14.01 -12.70 -2.98
CA GLU A 61 12.93 -12.93 -2.04
C GLU A 61 12.19 -11.63 -1.68
N LYS A 62 10.90 -11.78 -1.36
CA LYS A 62 10.05 -10.68 -0.90
C LYS A 62 10.40 -10.37 0.55
N LYS A 63 10.82 -9.14 0.80
CA LYS A 63 11.07 -8.60 2.13
C LYS A 63 9.90 -7.70 2.56
N LYS A 64 9.88 -7.41 3.85
CA LYS A 64 8.86 -6.60 4.50
C LYS A 64 9.57 -5.55 5.34
N ALA A 65 9.19 -4.29 5.19
CA ALA A 65 9.67 -3.19 6.01
C ALA A 65 8.50 -2.59 6.76
N THR A 66 8.68 -2.37 8.06
CA THR A 66 7.70 -1.68 8.91
C THR A 66 7.94 -0.17 8.83
N ILE A 67 6.88 0.60 8.98
CA ILE A 67 6.92 2.06 9.00
C ILE A 67 7.87 2.65 10.06
N THR A 68 8.17 1.91 11.13
CA THR A 68 9.09 2.32 12.19
C THR A 68 10.56 2.26 11.76
N ALA A 69 10.90 1.39 10.81
CA ALA A 69 12.27 1.17 10.35
C ALA A 69 12.73 2.20 9.29
N VAL A 70 11.78 2.85 8.63
CA VAL A 70 12.00 3.80 7.54
C VAL A 70 11.42 5.17 7.90
N LYS A 71 12.01 6.23 7.34
CA LYS A 71 11.49 7.60 7.40
C LYS A 71 10.57 7.89 6.23
N GLU A 72 10.84 7.28 5.09
CA GLU A 72 10.20 7.58 3.82
C GLU A 72 10.33 6.37 2.89
N PHE A 73 9.34 6.17 2.04
CA PHE A 73 9.48 5.32 0.85
C PHE A 73 8.67 5.90 -0.31
N GLY A 74 9.03 5.52 -1.53
CA GLY A 74 8.31 5.99 -2.71
C GLY A 74 8.45 5.05 -3.89
N ILE A 75 7.41 5.04 -4.71
CA ILE A 75 7.39 4.40 -6.02
C ILE A 75 7.80 5.46 -7.04
N LEU A 76 8.79 5.14 -7.87
CA LEU A 76 9.37 6.10 -8.81
C LEU A 76 8.31 6.57 -9.81
N ASN A 77 8.17 7.88 -9.97
CA ASN A 77 7.20 8.55 -10.85
C ASN A 77 5.72 8.30 -10.53
N ASP A 78 5.41 7.83 -9.33
CA ASP A 78 4.03 7.53 -8.93
C ASP A 78 3.68 8.19 -7.59
N SER A 79 4.22 7.67 -6.49
CA SER A 79 3.81 8.07 -5.15
C SER A 79 4.97 8.15 -4.17
N LYS A 80 4.83 9.02 -3.17
CA LYS A 80 5.82 9.25 -2.12
C LYS A 80 5.11 9.31 -0.77
N TYR A 81 5.63 8.55 0.19
CA TYR A 81 5.05 8.44 1.53
C TYR A 81 6.11 8.82 2.57
N ILE A 82 5.80 9.77 3.45
CA ILE A 82 6.74 10.34 4.42
C ILE A 82 6.18 10.14 5.82
N ARG A 83 6.96 9.52 6.71
CA ARG A 83 6.54 9.34 8.09
C ARG A 83 6.45 10.70 8.79
N SER A 84 5.28 11.00 9.31
CA SER A 84 5.03 12.17 10.15
C SER A 84 4.34 11.76 11.45
N LYS A 85 4.69 12.44 12.54
CA LYS A 85 3.95 12.35 13.81
C LYS A 85 2.83 13.36 13.76
N VAL A 86 1.59 12.87 13.77
CA VAL A 86 0.39 13.71 13.72
C VAL A 86 -0.51 13.42 14.91
N LYS A 87 -1.24 14.45 15.32
CA LYS A 87 -2.26 14.36 16.37
C LYS A 87 -3.60 14.11 15.69
N ILE A 88 -4.18 12.92 15.90
CA ILE A 88 -5.46 12.53 15.32
C ILE A 88 -6.43 12.24 16.45
N ASP A 89 -7.62 12.84 16.36
CA ASP A 89 -8.76 12.45 17.17
C ASP A 89 -9.51 11.34 16.42
N ARG A 90 -9.56 10.14 17.01
CA ARG A 90 -10.29 8.98 16.49
C ARG A 90 -11.56 8.70 17.28
N SER A 91 -12.16 9.74 17.86
CA SER A 91 -13.42 9.62 18.57
C SER A 91 -14.46 8.90 17.69
N PRO A 92 -15.11 7.86 18.23
CA PRO A 92 -16.10 7.10 17.48
C PRO A 92 -17.28 7.99 17.10
N THR A 93 -17.77 7.88 15.87
CA THR A 93 -18.97 8.59 15.39
C THR A 93 -20.28 8.00 15.90
N ASP A 94 -20.22 6.85 16.59
CA ASP A 94 -21.38 6.19 17.16
C ASP A 94 -21.82 6.91 18.45
N THR A 95 -23.06 7.39 18.46
CA THR A 95 -23.64 8.21 19.54
C THR A 95 -23.71 7.46 20.87
N ASN A 96 -23.72 6.13 20.85
CA ASN A 96 -23.77 5.30 22.07
C ASN A 96 -22.40 5.14 22.75
N THR A 97 -21.30 5.45 22.07
CA THR A 97 -19.93 5.35 22.62
C THR A 97 -19.18 6.68 22.63
N SER A 98 -19.85 7.76 22.20
CA SER A 98 -19.28 9.10 22.16
C SER A 98 -19.11 9.66 23.59
N SER A 99 -17.91 10.13 23.89
CA SER A 99 -17.62 10.91 25.09
C SER A 99 -18.49 12.17 25.11
N TYR A 100 -19.02 12.57 26.27
CA TYR A 100 -19.72 13.86 26.44
C TYR A 100 -18.77 15.07 26.33
N ASN A 101 -17.46 14.81 26.24
CA ASN A 101 -16.45 15.81 26.04
C ASN A 101 -16.52 16.37 24.60
N ARG A 102 -16.84 17.66 24.47
CA ARG A 102 -16.89 18.36 23.17
C ARG A 102 -15.50 18.70 22.61
N ASN A 103 -14.45 18.61 23.41
CA ASN A 103 -13.10 18.89 22.93
C ASN A 103 -12.51 17.65 22.25
N PRO A 104 -11.80 17.82 21.14
CA PRO A 104 -11.17 16.72 20.45
C PRO A 104 -10.12 16.00 21.32
N GLU A 105 -10.20 14.68 21.36
CA GLU A 105 -9.31 13.82 22.15
C GLU A 105 -8.17 13.29 21.26
N PHE A 106 -7.20 14.18 21.00
CA PHE A 106 -6.07 13.86 20.15
C PHE A 106 -5.15 12.78 20.73
N LYS A 107 -4.82 11.78 19.92
CA LYS A 107 -3.75 10.82 20.16
C LYS A 107 -2.62 11.04 19.15
N GLU A 108 -1.38 10.96 19.63
CA GLU A 108 -0.21 11.01 18.76
C GLU A 108 -0.01 9.65 18.08
N GLU A 109 0.02 9.65 16.75
CA GLU A 109 0.22 8.46 15.93
C GLU A 109 1.21 8.75 14.81
N ASP A 110 2.03 7.76 14.45
CA ASP A 110 2.87 7.81 13.25
C ASP A 110 2.02 7.51 12.01
N GLN A 111 2.01 8.42 11.03
CA GLN A 111 1.29 8.29 9.75
C GLN A 111 2.22 8.54 8.56
N TYR A 112 1.81 8.11 7.36
CA TYR A 112 2.57 8.18 6.11
C TYR A 112 1.80 8.88 5.00
#